data_AF-A0A1V5T7Z7-F1
#
_entry.id   AF-A0A1V5T7Z7-F1
#
_cell.length_a   1.000
_cell.length_b   1.000
_cell.length_c   1.000
_cell.angle_alpha   90.00
_cell.angle_beta   90.00
_cell.angle_gamma   90.00
#
_symmetry.space_group_name_H-M   'P 1'
#
loop_
_entity.id
_entity.type
_entity.pdbx_description
1 polymer ?
#
loop_
_entity_poly.entity_id
_entity_poly.type
_entity_poly.pdbx_seq_one_letter_code
_entity_poly.pdbx_strand_id
1 'polypeptide(L)'
;MEKKAFTVRRLIDFIRNKHTPVRIFILSAIVAVLVVLVLSIVFDSSTRKYTLFFPELSSGKIKREIRNLPAVKGTEEQLELFVSELLLGSLSPDLGALYPRSSTLTSCIVRQKSAYINLSSAALMPEDSFADPRQVYELFKKNVCTNFRNIDRIYLYVDGIEVYRETPVIAEAEK
;
A
#
# COMPACT_ATOMS: atom_id res chain seq x y z
N MET A 1 39.73 8.10 17.60
CA MET A 1 39.00 8.73 16.47
C MET A 1 39.91 9.18 15.30
N GLU A 2 41.16 8.69 15.20
CA GLU A 2 42.18 9.26 14.30
C GLU A 2 42.36 8.56 12.94
N LYS A 3 41.88 7.32 12.79
CA LYS A 3 42.20 6.47 11.62
C LYS A 3 41.51 6.88 10.29
N LYS A 4 40.34 7.54 10.33
CA LYS A 4 39.57 7.92 9.13
C LYS A 4 40.22 9.04 8.31
N ALA A 5 40.88 9.99 8.98
CA ALA A 5 41.53 11.12 8.31
C ALA A 5 42.77 10.69 7.48
N PHE A 6 43.48 9.65 7.94
CA PHE A 6 44.65 9.10 7.25
C PHE A 6 44.28 8.40 5.93
N THR A 7 43.12 7.75 5.87
CA THR A 7 42.66 7.03 4.68
C THR A 7 42.21 7.97 3.58
N VAL A 8 41.51 9.06 3.92
CA VAL A 8 41.04 10.06 2.95
C VAL A 8 42.21 10.85 2.35
N ARG A 9 43.19 11.26 3.16
CA ARG A 9 44.40 11.94 2.66
C ARG A 9 45.19 11.08 1.68
N ARG A 10 45.41 9.79 1.99
CA ARG A 10 46.06 8.84 1.06
C ARG A 10 45.30 8.69 -0.26
N LEU A 11 43.97 8.67 -0.23
CA LEU A 11 43.15 8.57 -1.43
C LEU A 11 43.32 9.81 -2.34
N ILE A 12 43.34 11.00 -1.73
CA ILE A 12 43.56 12.29 -2.44
C ILE A 12 44.96 12.32 -3.06
N ASP A 13 45.98 11.90 -2.32
CA ASP A 13 47.36 11.87 -2.81
C ASP A 13 47.55 10.86 -3.93
N PHE A 14 46.87 9.70 -3.87
CA PHE A 14 46.87 8.68 -4.92
C PHE A 14 46.18 9.15 -6.22
N ILE A 15 45.08 9.91 -6.10
CA ILE A 15 44.37 10.52 -7.25
C ILE A 15 45.22 11.64 -7.88
N ARG A 16 45.99 12.39 -7.07
CA ARG A 16 46.87 13.48 -7.53
C ARG A 16 48.12 12.99 -8.25
N ASN A 17 48.63 11.81 -7.89
CA ASN A 17 49.89 11.26 -8.43
C ASN A 17 49.73 10.45 -9.74
N LYS A 18 48.50 10.30 -10.27
CA LYS A 18 48.25 9.63 -11.56
C LYS A 18 48.26 10.63 -12.73
N HIS A 19 48.62 10.15 -13.92
CA HIS A 19 48.55 10.92 -15.17
C HIS A 19 47.18 11.58 -15.36
N THR A 20 47.20 12.83 -15.86
CA THR A 20 46.04 13.70 -16.09
C THR A 20 44.78 13.00 -16.63
N PRO A 21 44.83 12.10 -17.64
CA PRO A 21 43.64 11.41 -18.12
C PRO A 21 42.97 10.48 -17.10
N VAL A 22 43.76 9.78 -16.26
CA VAL A 22 43.19 8.86 -15.26
C VAL A 22 42.54 9.65 -14.11
N ARG A 23 43.09 10.82 -13.78
CA ARG A 23 42.48 11.72 -12.79
C ARG A 23 41.12 12.23 -13.27
N ILE A 24 41.01 12.61 -14.54
CA ILE A 24 39.75 13.05 -15.15
C ILE A 24 38.72 11.92 -15.15
N PHE A 25 39.12 10.70 -15.50
CA PHE A 25 38.24 9.53 -15.48
C PHE A 25 37.71 9.19 -14.08
N ILE A 26 38.55 9.28 -13.04
CA ILE A 26 38.11 9.03 -11.66
C ILE A 26 37.14 10.13 -11.20
N LEU A 27 37.43 11.40 -11.51
CA LEU A 27 36.55 12.51 -11.15
C LEU A 27 35.20 12.43 -11.88
N SER A 28 35.18 12.09 -13.17
CA SER A 28 33.94 11.93 -13.93
C SER A 28 33.09 10.77 -13.41
N ALA A 29 33.70 9.65 -13.02
CA ALA A 29 32.99 8.53 -12.42
C ALA A 29 32.33 8.91 -11.08
N ILE A 30 33.04 9.67 -10.23
CA ILE A 30 32.48 10.17 -8.95
C ILE A 30 31.29 11.10 -9.22
N VAL A 31 31.42 12.03 -10.18
CA VAL A 31 30.32 12.93 -10.57
C VAL A 31 29.13 12.14 -11.10
N ALA A 32 29.35 11.13 -11.94
CA ALA A 32 28.28 10.29 -12.47
C ALA A 32 27.52 9.56 -11.36
N VAL A 33 28.22 8.98 -10.37
CA VAL A 33 27.59 8.34 -9.21
C VAL A 33 26.78 9.34 -8.39
N LEU A 34 27.31 10.54 -8.17
CA LEU A 34 26.59 11.60 -7.45
C LEU A 34 25.34 12.06 -8.22
N VAL A 35 25.42 12.18 -9.54
CA VAL A 35 24.26 12.53 -10.39
C VAL A 35 23.18 11.46 -10.27
N VAL A 36 23.53 10.17 -10.37
CA VAL A 36 22.55 9.08 -10.20
C VAL A 36 21.92 9.13 -8.81
N LEU A 37 22.71 9.35 -7.76
CA LEU A 37 22.20 9.45 -6.39
C LEU A 37 21.21 10.62 -6.22
N VAL A 38 21.55 11.79 -6.77
CA VAL A 38 20.68 12.97 -6.72
C VAL A 38 19.39 12.72 -7.50
N LEU A 39 19.48 12.12 -8.69
CA LEU A 39 18.30 11.76 -9.47
C LEU A 39 17.40 10.79 -8.69
N SER A 40 17.95 9.77 -8.03
CA SER A 40 17.16 8.83 -7.22
C SER A 40 16.41 9.51 -6.06
N ILE A 41 16.98 10.55 -5.46
CA ILE A 41 16.31 11.31 -4.38
C ILE A 41 15.26 12.26 -4.95
N VAL A 42 15.53 12.91 -6.08
CA VAL A 42 14.61 13.85 -6.73
C VAL A 42 13.41 13.12 -7.34
N PHE A 43 13.63 11.91 -7.86
CA PHE A 43 12.58 11.03 -8.36
C PHE A 43 12.01 10.09 -7.30
N ASP A 44 12.38 10.26 -6.02
CA ASP A 44 11.79 9.48 -4.94
C ASP A 44 10.28 9.74 -4.94
N SER A 45 9.52 8.67 -5.13
CA SER A 45 8.07 8.75 -5.28
C SER A 45 7.51 9.31 -3.98
N SER A 46 6.82 10.46 -4.06
CA SER A 46 6.08 11.00 -2.92
C SER A 46 5.23 9.87 -2.31
N THR A 47 5.26 9.72 -0.99
CA THR A 47 4.46 8.71 -0.29
C THR A 47 3.37 9.36 0.54
N ARG A 48 2.27 8.64 0.75
CA ARG A 48 1.15 9.06 1.59
C ARG A 48 0.93 8.06 2.73
N LYS A 49 0.64 8.60 3.91
CA LYS A 49 0.34 7.82 5.11
C LYS A 49 -1.11 7.37 5.13
N TYR A 50 -1.32 6.07 5.32
CA TYR A 50 -2.61 5.43 5.52
C TYR A 50 -2.66 4.75 6.89
N THR A 51 -3.83 4.78 7.50
CA THR A 51 -4.12 4.12 8.77
C THR A 51 -4.97 2.88 8.50
N LEU A 52 -4.38 1.70 8.66
CA LEU A 52 -5.07 0.43 8.49
C LEU A 52 -5.48 -0.11 9.87
N PHE A 53 -6.56 -0.87 9.89
CA PHE A 53 -7.08 -1.53 11.08
C PHE A 53 -7.22 -3.02 10.82
N PHE A 54 -6.61 -3.81 11.69
CA PHE A 54 -6.60 -5.27 11.64
C PHE A 54 -7.01 -5.84 13.02
N PRO A 55 -7.67 -7.01 13.06
CA PRO A 55 -7.91 -7.71 14.32
C PRO A 55 -6.60 -8.29 14.86
N GLU A 56 -6.41 -8.26 16.17
CA GLU A 56 -5.37 -9.01 16.85
C GLU A 56 -5.77 -10.48 16.99
N LEU A 57 -4.92 -11.42 16.58
CA LEU A 57 -5.24 -12.85 16.57
C LEU A 57 -5.54 -13.41 17.96
N SER A 58 -4.85 -12.91 18.99
CA SER A 58 -4.97 -13.44 20.36
C SER A 58 -6.21 -12.96 21.11
N SER A 59 -6.70 -11.74 20.81
CA SER A 59 -7.74 -11.08 21.62
C SER A 59 -8.97 -10.65 20.83
N GLY A 60 -8.91 -10.65 19.50
CA GLY A 60 -9.94 -10.10 18.62
C GLY A 60 -10.04 -8.58 18.65
N LYS A 61 -9.21 -7.88 19.44
CA LYS A 61 -9.21 -6.41 19.49
C LYS A 61 -8.69 -5.83 18.19
N ILE A 62 -9.29 -4.72 17.76
CA ILE A 62 -8.85 -4.00 16.57
C ILE A 62 -7.61 -3.16 16.93
N LYS A 63 -6.49 -3.42 16.25
CA LYS A 63 -5.26 -2.63 16.32
C LYS A 63 -5.06 -1.80 15.07
N ARG A 64 -4.26 -0.75 15.21
CA ARG A 64 -3.93 0.21 14.16
C ARG A 64 -2.54 -0.08 13.61
N GLU A 65 -2.41 -0.05 12.30
CA GLU A 65 -1.13 -0.07 11.58
C GLU A 65 -1.02 1.17 10.70
N ILE A 66 0.15 1.79 10.61
CA ILE A 66 0.39 2.94 9.72
C ILE A 66 1.30 2.49 8.58
N ARG A 67 0.85 2.70 7.34
CA ARG A 67 1.63 2.39 6.13
C ARG A 67 1.87 3.63 5.29
N ASN A 68 3.08 3.73 4.72
CA ASN A 68 3.39 4.71 3.70
C ASN A 68 3.24 4.02 2.34
N LEU A 69 2.28 4.47 1.53
CA LEU A 69 2.05 3.95 0.19
C LEU A 69 2.48 5.00 -0.85
N PRO A 70 2.88 4.58 -2.07
CA PRO A 70 3.15 5.52 -3.16
C PRO A 70 1.98 6.50 -3.37
N ALA A 71 2.29 7.78 -3.54
CA ALA A 71 1.30 8.80 -3.80
C ALA A 71 0.89 8.74 -5.28
N VAL A 72 -0.29 8.19 -5.53
CA VAL A 72 -0.94 8.22 -6.83
C VAL A 72 -1.92 9.39 -6.91
N LYS A 73 -2.13 9.92 -8.11
CA LYS A 73 -3.11 10.99 -8.36
C LYS A 73 -4.49 10.37 -8.55
N GLY A 74 -5.52 11.07 -8.08
CA GLY A 74 -6.91 10.63 -8.17
C GLY A 74 -7.37 9.80 -6.98
N THR A 75 -8.65 9.94 -6.60
CA THR A 75 -9.21 9.20 -5.46
C THR A 75 -9.42 7.72 -5.79
N GLU A 76 -9.76 7.41 -7.05
CA GLU A 76 -10.02 6.05 -7.51
C GLU A 76 -8.75 5.21 -7.44
N GLU A 77 -7.64 5.69 -8.01
CA GLU A 77 -6.35 5.01 -7.96
C GLU A 77 -5.79 4.89 -6.53
N GLN A 78 -6.02 5.92 -5.70
CA GLN A 78 -5.63 5.89 -4.28
C GLN A 78 -6.39 4.82 -3.51
N LEU A 79 -7.69 4.70 -3.76
CA LEU A 79 -8.54 3.69 -3.13
C LEU A 79 -8.19 2.29 -3.62
N GLU A 80 -7.94 2.13 -4.92
CA GLU A 80 -7.54 0.87 -5.53
C GLU A 80 -6.24 0.34 -4.89
N LEU A 81 -5.22 1.21 -4.80
CA LEU A 81 -3.95 0.90 -4.13
C LEU A 81 -4.16 0.56 -2.65
N PHE A 82 -4.95 1.35 -1.93
CA PHE A 82 -5.24 1.12 -0.52
C PHE A 82 -5.95 -0.21 -0.27
N VAL A 83 -6.97 -0.54 -1.06
CA VAL A 83 -7.72 -1.79 -0.92
C VAL A 83 -6.83 -2.97 -1.26
N SER A 84 -6.02 -2.88 -2.32
CA SER A 84 -5.06 -3.92 -2.68
C SER A 84 -4.08 -4.21 -1.54
N GLU A 85 -3.56 -3.17 -0.90
CA GLU A 85 -2.68 -3.28 0.27
C GLU A 85 -3.39 -3.87 1.50
N LEU A 86 -4.67 -3.55 1.69
CA LEU A 86 -5.49 -4.12 2.76
C LEU A 86 -5.70 -5.63 2.57
N LEU A 87 -5.89 -6.09 1.32
CA LEU A 87 -6.05 -7.51 0.97
C LEU A 87 -4.78 -8.32 1.17
N LEU A 88 -3.59 -7.70 1.05
CA LEU A 88 -2.32 -8.35 1.39
C LEU A 88 -2.22 -8.69 2.89
N GLY A 89 -3.06 -8.08 3.73
CA GLY A 89 -3.11 -8.30 5.17
C GLY A 89 -2.10 -7.46 5.96
N SER A 90 -1.96 -7.75 7.24
CA SER A 90 -1.05 -7.07 8.18
C SER A 90 0.44 -7.36 7.88
N LEU A 91 1.32 -6.38 8.17
CA LEU A 91 2.77 -6.61 8.18
C LEU A 91 3.24 -7.26 9.50
N SER A 92 2.48 -7.06 10.58
CA SER A 92 2.75 -7.62 11.89
C SER A 92 2.12 -9.02 12.02
N PRO A 93 2.86 -10.02 12.54
CA PRO A 93 2.39 -11.39 12.65
C PRO A 93 1.34 -11.62 13.75
N ASP A 94 1.18 -10.67 14.68
CA ASP A 94 0.17 -10.71 15.75
C ASP A 94 -1.22 -10.25 15.28
N LEU A 95 -1.32 -9.72 14.07
CA LEU A 95 -2.56 -9.21 13.50
C LEU A 95 -3.03 -10.08 12.33
N GLY A 96 -4.33 -10.35 12.34
CA GLY A 96 -5.02 -11.13 11.32
C GLY A 96 -5.32 -10.32 10.06
N ALA A 97 -5.52 -11.02 8.95
CA ALA A 97 -6.02 -10.42 7.72
C ALA A 97 -7.55 -10.26 7.77
N LEU A 98 -8.09 -9.29 7.02
CA LEU A 98 -9.54 -9.14 6.89
C LEU A 98 -10.13 -10.16 5.91
N TYR A 99 -9.37 -10.46 4.86
CA TYR A 99 -9.74 -11.36 3.78
C TYR A 99 -8.60 -12.35 3.53
N PRO A 100 -8.88 -13.51 2.92
CA PRO A 100 -7.84 -14.41 2.47
C PRO A 100 -6.83 -13.73 1.58
N ARG A 101 -5.54 -14.08 1.72
CA ARG A 101 -4.47 -13.51 0.88
C ARG A 101 -4.62 -13.82 -0.61
N SER A 102 -5.43 -14.83 -0.94
CA SER A 102 -5.84 -15.15 -2.31
C SER A 102 -6.91 -14.20 -2.86
N SER A 103 -7.49 -13.34 -2.02
CA SER A 103 -8.46 -12.33 -2.42
C SER A 103 -7.78 -11.23 -3.20
N THR A 104 -8.37 -10.88 -4.35
CA THR A 104 -7.86 -9.84 -5.23
C THR A 104 -8.93 -8.79 -5.47
N LEU A 105 -8.48 -7.56 -5.71
CA LEU A 105 -9.33 -6.48 -6.16
C LEU A 105 -9.50 -6.60 -7.68
N THR A 106 -10.72 -6.88 -8.13
CA THR A 106 -11.03 -7.04 -9.56
C THR A 106 -11.36 -5.72 -10.22
N SER A 107 -12.05 -4.82 -9.50
CA SER A 107 -12.31 -3.46 -9.98
C SER A 107 -12.61 -2.50 -8.84
N CYS A 108 -12.21 -1.24 -8.98
CA CYS A 108 -12.51 -0.17 -8.04
C CYS A 108 -12.95 1.08 -8.81
N ILE A 109 -14.16 1.56 -8.56
CA ILE A 109 -14.72 2.72 -9.24
C ILE A 109 -15.25 3.72 -8.21
N VAL A 110 -14.95 5.00 -8.38
CA VAL A 110 -15.45 6.07 -7.52
C VAL A 110 -16.31 7.04 -8.34
N ARG A 111 -17.59 7.17 -7.97
CA ARG A 111 -18.55 8.09 -8.60
C ARG A 111 -19.39 8.78 -7.55
N GLN A 112 -19.49 10.10 -7.61
CA GLN A 112 -20.34 10.90 -6.71
C GLN A 112 -20.16 10.51 -5.22
N LYS A 113 -18.91 10.42 -4.76
CA LYS A 113 -18.54 10.01 -3.38
C LYS A 113 -18.97 8.60 -2.99
N SER A 114 -19.34 7.77 -3.95
CA SER A 114 -19.66 6.35 -3.76
C SER A 114 -18.54 5.50 -4.34
N ALA A 115 -18.04 4.56 -3.55
CA ALA A 115 -17.05 3.58 -3.96
C ALA A 115 -17.74 2.26 -4.32
N TYR A 116 -17.45 1.75 -5.51
CA TYR A 116 -17.89 0.45 -6.00
C TYR A 116 -16.66 -0.44 -6.08
N ILE A 117 -16.58 -1.41 -5.18
CA ILE A 117 -15.38 -2.23 -4.98
C ILE A 117 -15.78 -3.66 -5.27
N ASN A 118 -15.16 -4.29 -6.26
CA ASN A 118 -15.42 -5.68 -6.63
C ASN A 118 -14.21 -6.54 -6.28
N LEU A 119 -14.41 -7.55 -5.46
CA LEU A 119 -13.40 -8.52 -5.06
C LEU A 119 -13.63 -9.86 -5.77
N SER A 120 -12.57 -10.67 -5.88
CA SER A 120 -12.70 -12.05 -6.32
C SER A 120 -13.47 -12.92 -5.32
N SER A 121 -14.10 -14.02 -5.75
CA SER A 121 -14.76 -15.03 -4.88
C SER A 121 -13.93 -15.53 -3.71
N ALA A 122 -12.60 -15.51 -3.80
CA ALA A 122 -11.72 -15.82 -2.67
C ALA A 122 -12.04 -14.97 -1.40
N ALA A 123 -12.59 -13.77 -1.55
CA ALA A 123 -12.99 -12.91 -0.44
C ALA A 123 -14.15 -13.47 0.42
N LEU A 124 -14.87 -14.49 -0.08
CA LEU A 124 -15.93 -15.18 0.67
C LEU A 124 -15.41 -16.40 1.43
N MET A 125 -14.16 -16.82 1.20
CA MET A 125 -13.61 -17.93 1.96
C MET A 125 -13.37 -17.50 3.41
N PRO A 126 -13.61 -18.39 4.39
CA PRO A 126 -13.37 -18.08 5.79
C PRO A 126 -11.92 -17.68 6.04
N GLU A 127 -11.72 -16.68 6.90
CA GLU A 127 -10.42 -16.35 7.47
C GLU A 127 -10.48 -16.55 8.98
N ASP A 128 -9.37 -16.99 9.57
CA ASP A 128 -9.29 -17.31 11.01
C ASP A 128 -9.52 -16.07 11.90
N SER A 129 -9.40 -14.89 11.30
CA SER A 129 -9.44 -13.60 11.98
C SER A 129 -10.86 -13.13 12.33
N PHE A 130 -11.90 -13.67 11.69
CA PHE A 130 -13.29 -13.29 11.92
C PHE A 130 -14.25 -14.47 11.79
N ALA A 131 -15.09 -14.66 12.81
CA ALA A 131 -16.18 -15.64 12.77
C ALA A 131 -17.44 -15.13 12.04
N ASP A 132 -17.64 -13.80 11.99
CA ASP A 132 -18.82 -13.17 11.41
C ASP A 132 -18.44 -12.29 10.19
N PRO A 133 -18.91 -12.63 8.97
CA PRO A 133 -18.66 -11.85 7.77
C PRO A 133 -19.12 -10.39 7.86
N ARG A 134 -20.13 -10.08 8.68
CA ARG A 134 -20.55 -8.68 8.89
C ARG A 134 -19.51 -7.86 9.64
N GLN A 135 -18.77 -8.47 10.58
CA GLN A 135 -17.68 -7.79 11.28
C GLN A 135 -16.52 -7.49 10.35
N VAL A 136 -16.21 -8.39 9.42
CA VAL A 136 -15.24 -8.16 8.33
C VAL A 136 -15.66 -6.94 7.52
N TYR A 137 -16.92 -6.89 7.09
CA TYR A 137 -17.46 -5.78 6.30
C TYR A 137 -17.43 -4.44 7.05
N GLU A 138 -17.80 -4.41 8.33
CA GLU A 138 -17.74 -3.17 9.12
C GLU A 138 -16.30 -2.71 9.36
N LEU A 139 -15.35 -3.63 9.57
CA LEU A 139 -13.94 -3.27 9.68
C LEU A 139 -13.38 -2.79 8.34
N PHE A 140 -13.79 -3.39 7.23
CA PHE A 140 -13.45 -2.93 5.89
C PHE A 140 -13.96 -1.50 5.64
N LYS A 141 -15.24 -1.24 5.96
CA LYS A 141 -15.82 0.12 5.90
C LYS A 141 -15.04 1.10 6.75
N LYS A 142 -14.69 0.73 7.99
CA LYS A 142 -13.88 1.58 8.88
C LYS A 142 -12.51 1.91 8.26
N ASN A 143 -11.84 0.93 7.65
CA ASN A 143 -10.58 1.13 6.94
C ASN A 143 -10.72 2.17 5.82
N VAL A 144 -11.71 2.02 4.96
CA VAL A 144 -11.93 2.96 3.85
C VAL A 144 -12.31 4.35 4.37
N CYS A 145 -13.34 4.47 5.21
CA CYS A 145 -13.85 5.78 5.66
C CYS A 145 -12.86 6.56 6.53
N THR A 146 -11.94 5.89 7.23
CA THR A 146 -10.90 6.59 8.02
C THR A 146 -9.90 7.31 7.12
N ASN A 147 -9.61 6.75 5.94
CA ASN A 147 -8.59 7.27 5.04
C ASN A 147 -9.17 8.16 3.92
N PHE A 148 -10.42 7.90 3.52
CA PHE A 148 -11.07 8.56 2.39
C PHE A 148 -12.31 9.34 2.83
N ARG A 149 -12.09 10.56 3.34
CA ARG A 149 -13.17 11.44 3.85
C ARG A 149 -14.16 11.93 2.78
N ASN A 150 -13.83 11.74 1.50
CA ASN A 150 -14.67 12.10 0.37
C ASN A 150 -15.51 10.92 -0.15
N ILE A 151 -15.51 9.79 0.55
CA ILE A 151 -16.33 8.61 0.26
C ILE A 151 -17.38 8.48 1.35
N ASP A 152 -18.65 8.62 0.95
CA ASP A 152 -19.81 8.59 1.84
C ASP A 152 -20.50 7.21 1.81
N ARG A 153 -20.37 6.48 0.69
CA ARG A 153 -21.02 5.18 0.47
C ARG A 153 -20.04 4.16 -0.10
N ILE A 154 -20.15 2.91 0.36
CA ILE A 154 -19.34 1.79 -0.12
C ILE A 154 -20.30 0.70 -0.56
N TYR A 155 -20.20 0.30 -1.82
CA TYR A 155 -20.89 -0.83 -2.42
C TYR A 155 -19.83 -1.90 -2.68
N LEU A 156 -19.91 -3.00 -1.93
CA LEU A 156 -18.99 -4.12 -2.05
C LEU A 156 -19.61 -5.20 -2.94
N TYR A 157 -18.84 -5.70 -3.89
CA TYR A 157 -19.22 -6.77 -4.80
C TYR A 157 -18.22 -7.91 -4.67
N VAL A 158 -18.70 -9.13 -4.91
CA VAL A 158 -17.85 -10.30 -5.10
C VAL A 158 -18.25 -10.95 -6.42
N ASP A 159 -17.28 -11.09 -7.34
CA ASP A 159 -17.50 -11.57 -8.72
C ASP A 159 -18.71 -10.89 -9.40
N GLY A 160 -18.88 -9.58 -9.16
CA GLY A 160 -19.94 -8.76 -9.74
C GLY A 160 -21.29 -8.82 -9.02
N ILE A 161 -21.44 -9.64 -7.97
CA ILE A 161 -22.65 -9.71 -7.15
C ILE A 161 -22.48 -8.80 -5.93
N GLU A 162 -23.39 -7.85 -5.74
CA GLU A 162 -23.36 -6.96 -4.57
C GLU A 162 -23.61 -7.76 -3.29
N VAL A 163 -22.70 -7.61 -2.33
CA VAL A 163 -22.76 -8.25 -1.02
C VAL A 163 -23.07 -7.20 0.07
N TYR A 164 -23.74 -7.63 1.13
CA TYR A 164 -24.14 -6.78 2.28
C TYR A 164 -25.13 -5.64 1.95
N ARG A 165 -25.91 -5.78 0.88
CA ARG A 165 -27.02 -4.87 0.59
C ARG A 165 -28.07 -4.94 1.69
N GLU A 166 -28.58 -3.79 2.12
CA GLU A 166 -29.64 -3.71 3.14
C GLU A 166 -30.99 -4.27 2.66
N THR A 167 -31.23 -4.30 1.35
CA THR A 167 -32.48 -4.79 0.74
C THR A 167 -32.18 -5.93 -0.24
N PRO A 168 -32.79 -7.12 -0.14
CA PRO A 168 -32.52 -8.23 -1.06
C PRO A 168 -32.95 -7.90 -2.51
N VAL A 169 -32.21 -8.41 -3.50
CA VAL A 169 -32.68 -8.42 -4.90
C VAL A 169 -33.84 -9.40 -4.98
N ILE A 170 -35.06 -8.91 -5.23
CA ILE A 170 -36.17 -9.78 -5.63
C ILE A 170 -36.12 -9.85 -7.15
N ALA A 171 -35.83 -11.02 -7.72
CA ALA A 171 -35.99 -11.22 -9.15
C ALA A 171 -37.48 -11.06 -9.48
N GLU A 172 -37.84 -10.09 -10.33
CA GLU A 172 -39.17 -10.04 -10.91
C GLU A 172 -39.34 -11.33 -11.72
N ALA A 173 -40.20 -12.23 -11.26
CA ALA A 173 -40.57 -13.40 -12.02
C ALA A 173 -41.22 -12.91 -13.32
N GLU A 174 -40.59 -13.19 -14.46
CA GLU A 174 -41.21 -13.04 -15.76
C GLU A 174 -42.56 -13.76 -15.73
N LYS A 175 -43.63 -13.00 -16.01
CA LYS A 175 -45.00 -13.50 -16.13
C LYS A 175 -45.25 -14.03 -17.53
#